data_AF-A0A4V2Z549-F1
#
_entry.id   AF-A0A4V2Z549-F1
#
_cell.length_a   1.000
_cell.length_b   1.000
_cell.length_c   1.000
_cell.angle_alpha   90.00
_cell.angle_beta   90.00
_cell.angle_gamma   90.00
#
_symmetry.space_group_name_H-M   'P 1'
#
loop_
_entity.id
_entity.type
_entity.pdbx_description
1 polymer ?
#
loop_
_entity_poly.entity_id
_entity_poly.type
_entity_poly.pdbx_seq_one_letter_code
_entity_poly.pdbx_strand_id
1 'polypeptide(L)'
;MTKHAITPQAGILGDTFGCACGVALAGRMPAELHAAENGLCSACLGSAEEELAAGMTRGCPSCAGTGRRREQVTWQLAHAEAEHLITMTIVRGIVAGFDGPFHLSEIADTVRTGLGLTAGRLPVGPRVRDLLLQLQAAGEITMLSAPDELIGTEMVLYRDPQWQRARTLGI
;
A
#
# COMPACT_ATOMS: atom_id res chain seq x y z
N MET A 1 -28.28 11.50 -12.72
CA MET A 1 -26.96 10.84 -12.69
C MET A 1 -27.18 9.37 -12.40
N THR A 2 -26.78 8.48 -13.31
CA THR A 2 -26.93 7.03 -13.12
C THR A 2 -25.95 6.58 -12.04
N LYS A 3 -26.43 5.84 -11.03
CA LYS A 3 -25.57 5.32 -9.96
C LYS A 3 -24.84 4.09 -10.52
N HIS A 4 -23.52 4.18 -10.64
CA HIS A 4 -22.68 3.02 -10.99
C HIS A 4 -22.19 2.39 -9.67
N ALA A 5 -22.62 1.16 -9.43
CA ALA A 5 -22.13 0.31 -8.35
C ALA A 5 -21.94 -1.07 -8.95
N ILE A 6 -20.70 -1.57 -8.96
CA ILE A 6 -20.36 -2.85 -9.54
C ILE A 6 -20.27 -3.86 -8.40
N THR A 7 -21.02 -4.94 -8.50
CA THR A 7 -21.00 -6.01 -7.51
C THR A 7 -20.66 -7.34 -8.19
N PRO A 8 -19.88 -8.20 -7.52
CA PRO A 8 -19.76 -9.59 -7.92
C PRO A 8 -21.15 -10.24 -7.96
N GLN A 9 -21.37 -11.10 -8.94
CA GLN A 9 -22.55 -11.93 -9.09
C GLN A 9 -22.08 -13.38 -9.06
N ALA A 10 -22.64 -14.17 -8.14
CA ALA A 10 -22.35 -15.59 -8.06
C ALA A 10 -22.86 -16.30 -9.33
N GLY A 11 -21.93 -16.69 -10.20
CA GLY A 11 -22.20 -17.40 -11.43
C GLY A 11 -21.56 -18.79 -11.42
N ILE A 12 -22.25 -19.77 -12.02
CA ILE A 12 -21.81 -21.18 -12.11
C ILE A 12 -20.56 -21.32 -13.03
N LEU A 13 -20.24 -20.28 -13.80
CA LEU A 13 -19.20 -20.27 -14.85
C LEU A 13 -18.02 -19.31 -14.56
N GLY A 14 -17.88 -18.83 -13.32
CA GLY A 14 -16.82 -17.90 -12.89
C GLY A 14 -17.37 -16.57 -12.35
N ASP A 15 -16.46 -15.69 -11.91
CA ASP A 15 -16.79 -14.39 -11.32
C ASP A 15 -17.40 -13.44 -12.37
N THR A 16 -18.74 -13.42 -12.44
CA THR A 16 -19.48 -12.42 -13.20
C THR A 16 -19.69 -11.16 -12.38
N PHE A 17 -19.81 -9.99 -13.02
CA PHE A 17 -20.08 -8.73 -12.33
C PHE A 17 -21.31 -8.06 -12.94
N GLY A 18 -22.09 -7.39 -12.09
CA GLY A 18 -23.22 -6.57 -12.53
C GLY A 18 -23.01 -5.13 -12.12
N CYS A 19 -23.37 -4.19 -12.97
CA CYS A 19 -23.45 -2.78 -12.59
C CYS A 19 -24.92 -2.36 -12.39
N ALA A 20 -25.16 -1.49 -11.41
CA ALA A 20 -26.48 -0.87 -11.20
C ALA A 20 -27.02 -0.07 -12.40
N CYS A 21 -26.19 0.20 -13.42
CA CYS A 21 -26.63 0.77 -14.70
C CYS A 21 -27.26 -0.27 -15.65
N GLY A 22 -27.32 -1.55 -15.27
CA GLY A 22 -27.94 -2.64 -16.04
C GLY A 22 -26.98 -3.41 -16.95
N VAL A 23 -25.69 -3.04 -16.99
CA VAL A 23 -24.68 -3.76 -17.78
C VAL A 23 -24.21 -5.01 -17.05
N ALA A 24 -24.26 -6.15 -17.73
CA ALA A 24 -23.60 -7.38 -17.33
C ALA A 24 -22.14 -7.38 -17.80
N LEU A 25 -21.23 -7.71 -16.89
CA LEU A 25 -19.79 -7.63 -17.09
C LEU A 25 -19.24 -9.05 -16.96
N ALA A 26 -18.86 -9.64 -18.11
CA ALA A 26 -18.47 -11.04 -18.24
C ALA A 26 -17.04 -11.29 -17.74
N GLY A 27 -16.79 -11.01 -16.47
CA GLY A 27 -15.49 -11.20 -15.83
C GLY A 27 -14.87 -9.92 -15.31
N ARG A 28 -13.70 -10.09 -14.68
CA ARG A 28 -12.97 -9.03 -13.99
C ARG A 28 -12.52 -7.91 -14.93
N MET A 29 -11.90 -8.24 -16.07
CA MET A 29 -11.36 -7.23 -17.00
C MET A 29 -12.44 -6.30 -17.57
N PRO A 30 -13.60 -6.78 -18.06
CA PRO A 30 -14.72 -5.90 -18.44
C PRO A 30 -15.20 -5.01 -17.29
N ALA A 31 -15.24 -5.53 -16.06
CA ALA A 31 -15.66 -4.77 -14.89
C ALA A 31 -14.68 -3.65 -14.53
N GLU A 32 -13.38 -3.90 -14.63
CA GLU A 32 -12.33 -2.90 -14.39
C GLU A 32 -12.38 -1.78 -15.44
N LEU A 33 -12.60 -2.13 -16.71
CA LEU A 33 -12.78 -1.15 -17.79
C LEU A 33 -14.05 -0.32 -17.55
N HIS A 34 -15.17 -0.95 -17.21
CA HIS A 34 -16.41 -0.23 -16.92
C HIS A 34 -16.27 0.69 -15.69
N ALA A 35 -15.58 0.24 -14.64
CA ALA A 35 -15.26 1.06 -13.48
C ALA A 35 -14.43 2.29 -13.90
N ALA A 36 -13.41 2.07 -14.72
CA ALA A 36 -12.51 3.09 -15.24
C ALA A 36 -13.24 4.20 -15.99
N GLU A 37 -14.12 3.81 -16.92
CA GLU A 37 -14.91 4.74 -17.75
C GLU A 37 -15.90 5.56 -16.93
N ASN A 38 -16.34 5.05 -15.78
CA ASN A 38 -17.34 5.69 -14.92
C ASN A 38 -16.72 6.37 -13.67
N GLY A 39 -15.41 6.60 -13.67
CA GLY A 39 -14.72 7.32 -12.59
C GLY A 39 -14.65 6.55 -11.27
N LEU A 40 -14.87 5.24 -11.30
CA LEU A 40 -14.74 4.34 -10.16
C LEU A 40 -13.33 3.74 -10.11
N CYS A 41 -12.86 3.45 -8.90
CA CYS A 41 -11.59 2.75 -8.71
C CYS A 41 -11.65 1.39 -9.41
N SER A 42 -10.70 1.10 -10.29
CA SER A 42 -10.68 -0.18 -11.01
C SER A 42 -10.24 -1.35 -10.11
N ALA A 43 -9.51 -1.09 -9.02
CA ALA A 43 -9.07 -2.16 -8.12
C ALA A 43 -10.21 -2.71 -7.25
N CYS A 44 -11.06 -1.84 -6.69
CA CYS A 44 -12.20 -2.25 -5.87
C CYS A 44 -13.54 -2.15 -6.60
N LEU A 45 -13.53 -1.84 -7.91
CA LEU A 45 -14.72 -1.67 -8.74
C LEU A 45 -15.74 -0.64 -8.19
N GLY A 46 -15.25 0.30 -7.37
CA GLY A 46 -16.06 1.32 -6.71
C GLY A 46 -16.67 0.94 -5.35
N SER A 47 -16.40 -0.26 -4.82
CA SER A 47 -16.88 -0.66 -3.48
C SER A 47 -16.24 0.11 -2.33
N ALA A 48 -15.11 0.77 -2.58
CA ALA A 48 -14.25 1.38 -1.56
C ALA A 48 -13.56 0.38 -0.61
N GLU A 49 -13.86 -0.91 -0.72
CA GLU A 49 -13.37 -1.96 0.18
C GLU A 49 -12.79 -3.14 -0.61
N GLU A 50 -11.82 -3.83 0.00
CA GLU A 50 -11.27 -5.09 -0.48
C GLU A 50 -11.47 -6.16 0.61
N GLU A 51 -11.91 -7.34 0.22
CA GLU A 51 -11.98 -8.51 1.11
C GLU A 51 -10.60 -9.17 1.16
N LEU A 52 -9.99 -9.20 2.35
CA LEU A 52 -8.68 -9.81 2.58
C LEU A 52 -8.78 -11.31 2.80
N ALA A 53 -9.83 -11.70 3.52
CA ALA A 53 -10.23 -13.05 3.86
C ALA A 53 -11.74 -13.02 4.13
N ALA A 54 -12.39 -14.18 4.13
CA ALA A 54 -13.83 -14.29 4.32
C ALA A 54 -14.31 -13.49 5.55
N GLY A 55 -15.14 -12.47 5.33
CA GLY A 55 -15.70 -11.62 6.38
C GLY A 55 -14.76 -10.54 6.96
N MET A 56 -13.56 -10.39 6.39
CA MET A 56 -12.62 -9.32 6.75
C MET A 56 -12.43 -8.37 5.58
N THR A 57 -13.07 -7.20 5.67
CA THR A 57 -12.88 -6.12 4.71
C THR A 57 -11.91 -5.07 5.24
N ARG A 58 -11.16 -4.46 4.32
CA ARG A 58 -10.40 -3.23 4.58
C ARG A 58 -10.73 -2.18 3.52
N GLY A 59 -10.47 -0.92 3.82
CA GLY A 59 -10.50 0.13 2.80
C GLY A 59 -9.51 -0.20 1.67
N CYS A 60 -9.95 -0.04 0.42
CA CYS A 60 -9.13 -0.31 -0.76
C CYS A 60 -7.89 0.61 -0.74
N PRO A 61 -6.65 0.06 -0.63
CA PRO A 61 -5.43 0.85 -0.59
C PRO A 61 -5.18 1.57 -1.92
N SER A 62 -5.67 1.02 -3.03
CA SER A 62 -5.49 1.61 -4.36
C SER A 62 -6.19 2.95 -4.51
N CYS A 63 -7.28 3.21 -3.78
CA CYS A 63 -8.01 4.49 -3.82
C CYS A 63 -8.24 5.10 -2.44
N ALA A 64 -7.43 4.73 -1.45
CA ALA A 64 -7.56 5.14 -0.05
C ALA A 64 -8.99 5.01 0.50
N GLY A 65 -9.69 3.93 0.15
CA GLY A 65 -11.04 3.64 0.66
C GLY A 65 -12.15 4.53 0.08
N THR A 66 -11.91 5.29 -0.99
CA THR A 66 -12.93 6.18 -1.57
C THR A 66 -13.80 5.54 -2.65
N GLY A 67 -13.33 4.45 -3.25
CA GLY A 67 -13.98 3.81 -4.41
C GLY A 67 -13.85 4.61 -5.70
N ARG A 68 -13.01 5.66 -5.73
CA ARG A 68 -12.94 6.61 -6.85
C ARG A 68 -11.64 6.51 -7.64
N ARG A 69 -11.77 6.71 -8.96
CA ARG A 69 -10.63 6.66 -9.90
C ARG A 69 -9.68 7.82 -9.73
N ARG A 70 -10.18 9.01 -9.41
CA ARG A 70 -9.34 10.21 -9.26
C ARG A 70 -8.32 10.02 -8.14
N GLU A 71 -8.78 9.54 -7.01
CA GLU A 71 -7.99 9.21 -5.83
C GLU A 71 -7.05 8.06 -6.13
N GLN A 72 -7.50 7.05 -6.89
CA GLN A 72 -6.63 5.98 -7.39
C GLN A 72 -5.45 6.51 -8.22
N VAL A 73 -5.73 7.33 -9.22
CA VAL A 73 -4.69 7.91 -10.08
C VAL A 73 -3.77 8.83 -9.29
N THR A 74 -4.32 9.65 -8.40
CA THR A 74 -3.54 10.55 -7.53
C THR A 74 -2.58 9.74 -6.66
N TRP A 75 -3.06 8.64 -6.09
CA TRP A 75 -2.26 7.76 -5.25
C TRP A 75 -1.17 7.02 -6.06
N GLN A 76 -1.50 6.54 -7.26
CA GLN A 76 -0.53 5.92 -8.17
C GLN A 76 0.57 6.90 -8.60
N LEU A 77 0.21 8.15 -8.93
CA LEU A 77 1.19 9.19 -9.25
C LEU A 77 2.09 9.50 -8.06
N ALA A 78 1.53 9.65 -6.86
CA ALA A 78 2.30 9.87 -5.65
C ALA A 78 3.23 8.68 -5.33
N HIS A 79 2.78 7.45 -5.60
CA HIS A 79 3.60 6.25 -5.42
C HIS A 79 4.78 6.23 -6.41
N ALA A 80 4.54 6.44 -7.70
CA ALA A 80 5.59 6.50 -8.72
C ALA A 80 6.59 7.64 -8.44
N GLU A 81 6.09 8.80 -8.02
CA GLU A 81 6.93 9.94 -7.61
C GLU A 81 7.79 9.58 -6.39
N ALA A 82 7.22 8.89 -5.39
CA ALA A 82 7.97 8.41 -4.23
C ALA A 82 9.03 7.37 -4.61
N GLU A 83 8.77 6.46 -5.54
CA GLU A 83 9.76 5.50 -6.01
C GLU A 83 10.95 6.16 -6.70
N HIS A 84 10.69 7.23 -7.45
CA HIS A 84 11.71 8.01 -8.14
C HIS A 84 12.57 8.84 -7.17
N LEU A 85 11.93 9.51 -6.21
CA LEU A 85 12.62 10.42 -5.28
C LEU A 85 13.27 9.68 -4.10
N ILE A 86 12.65 8.63 -3.58
CA ILE A 86 13.09 7.89 -2.40
C ILE A 86 13.73 6.59 -2.87
N THR A 87 15.04 6.68 -3.10
CA THR A 87 15.85 5.58 -3.65
C THR A 87 16.50 4.78 -2.53
N MET A 88 16.94 3.55 -2.87
CA MET A 88 17.71 2.71 -1.96
C MET A 88 18.96 3.42 -1.45
N THR A 89 19.67 4.16 -2.31
CA THR A 89 20.88 4.89 -1.94
C THR A 89 20.62 5.93 -0.84
N ILE A 90 19.51 6.66 -0.93
CA ILE A 90 19.11 7.64 0.10
C ILE A 90 18.83 6.93 1.42
N VAL A 91 18.00 5.89 1.41
CA VAL A 91 17.62 5.16 2.63
C VAL A 91 18.85 4.51 3.27
N ARG A 92 19.71 3.85 2.48
CA ARG A 92 20.96 3.27 2.97
C ARG A 92 21.89 4.33 3.58
N GLY A 93 21.98 5.52 2.97
CA GLY A 93 22.77 6.64 3.49
C GLY A 93 22.25 7.15 4.83
N ILE A 94 20.93 7.27 5.00
CA ILE A 94 20.30 7.67 6.26
C ILE A 94 20.55 6.60 7.34
N VAL A 95 20.27 5.34 7.04
CA VAL A 95 20.52 4.21 7.95
C VAL A 95 21.99 4.15 8.37
N ALA A 96 22.92 4.53 7.49
CA ALA A 96 24.34 4.52 7.80
C ALA A 96 24.75 5.49 8.93
N GLY A 97 23.93 6.51 9.20
CA GLY A 97 24.11 7.47 10.30
C GLY A 97 23.58 6.99 11.66
N PHE A 98 22.89 5.85 11.71
CA PHE A 98 22.42 5.27 12.97
C PHE A 98 23.45 4.24 13.49
N ASP A 99 23.93 4.50 14.70
CA ASP A 99 24.84 3.60 15.43
C ASP A 99 24.09 2.57 16.29
N GLY A 100 22.83 2.84 16.63
CA GLY A 100 21.94 1.96 17.40
C GLY A 100 20.72 1.47 16.62
N PRO A 101 19.75 0.85 17.32
CA PRO A 101 18.42 0.58 16.79
C PRO A 101 17.74 1.84 16.26
N PHE A 102 16.92 1.69 15.23
CA PHE A 102 16.14 2.77 14.63
C PHE A 102 14.75 2.28 14.21
N HIS A 103 13.78 3.18 14.24
CA HIS A 103 12.39 2.90 13.87
C HIS A 103 12.08 3.29 12.42
N LEU A 104 11.02 2.71 11.85
CA LEU A 104 10.50 3.09 10.54
C LEU A 104 10.17 4.59 10.48
N SER A 105 9.51 5.10 11.52
CA SER A 105 9.10 6.50 11.61
C SER A 105 10.29 7.45 11.55
N GLU A 106 11.39 7.15 12.25
CA GLU A 106 12.60 7.99 12.25
C GLU A 106 13.23 8.11 10.86
N ILE A 107 13.32 7.00 10.12
CA ILE A 107 13.81 7.00 8.74
C ILE A 107 12.85 7.75 7.83
N ALA A 108 11.54 7.51 7.95
CA ALA A 108 10.52 8.19 7.14
C ALA A 108 10.49 9.71 7.39
N ASP A 109 10.68 10.14 8.64
CA ASP A 109 10.72 11.54 9.02
C ASP A 109 12.00 12.23 8.55
N THR A 110 13.13 11.52 8.59
CA THR A 110 14.40 12.00 8.03
C THR A 110 14.30 12.19 6.52
N VAL A 111 13.73 11.22 5.79
CA VAL A 111 13.47 11.34 4.34
C VAL A 111 12.53 12.52 4.05
N ARG A 112 11.44 12.64 4.81
CA ARG A 112 10.45 13.72 4.61
C ARG A 112 11.08 15.09 4.81
N THR A 113 11.87 15.25 5.88
CA THR A 113 12.59 16.48 6.20
C THR A 113 13.62 16.81 5.13
N GLY A 114 14.42 15.82 4.70
CA GLY A 114 15.44 16.00 3.67
C GLY A 114 14.89 16.40 2.30
N LEU A 115 13.67 15.96 1.97
CA LEU A 115 12.97 16.32 0.73
C LEU A 115 12.09 17.57 0.85
N GLY A 116 12.01 18.19 2.05
CA GLY A 116 11.16 19.37 2.27
C GLY A 116 9.66 19.10 2.07
N LEU A 117 9.20 17.87 2.30
CA LEU A 117 7.82 17.45 2.01
C LEU A 117 6.88 17.76 3.17
N THR A 118 5.68 18.26 2.86
CA THR A 118 4.58 18.31 3.84
C THR A 118 4.05 16.91 4.15
N ALA A 119 3.54 16.72 5.36
CA ALA A 119 2.91 15.48 5.76
C ALA A 119 1.76 15.11 4.79
N GLY A 120 1.72 13.85 4.35
CA GLY A 120 0.70 13.35 3.42
C GLY A 120 0.92 13.65 1.93
N ARG A 121 1.97 14.41 1.54
CA ARG A 121 2.23 14.71 0.13
C ARG A 121 2.66 13.49 -0.69
N LEU A 122 3.45 12.60 -0.09
CA LEU A 122 3.93 11.36 -0.67
C LEU A 122 3.78 10.20 0.32
N PRO A 123 3.63 8.94 -0.16
CA PRO A 123 3.63 7.74 0.68
C PRO A 123 5.06 7.40 1.17
N VAL A 124 5.69 8.31 1.90
CA VAL A 124 7.08 8.16 2.39
C VAL A 124 7.22 6.92 3.27
N GLY A 125 6.33 6.75 4.25
CA GLY A 125 6.36 5.61 5.18
C GLY A 125 6.32 4.24 4.47
N PRO A 126 5.29 3.97 3.64
CA PRO A 126 5.24 2.74 2.84
C PRO A 126 6.50 2.51 1.99
N ARG A 127 6.98 3.54 1.28
CA ARG A 127 8.17 3.42 0.43
C ARG A 127 9.42 3.10 1.23
N VAL A 128 9.63 3.79 2.36
CA VAL A 128 10.78 3.54 3.24
C VAL A 128 10.72 2.13 3.82
N ARG A 129 9.55 1.67 4.28
CA ARG A 129 9.36 0.30 4.78
C ARG A 129 9.77 -0.72 3.72
N ASP A 130 9.32 -0.57 2.49
CA ASP A 130 9.61 -1.52 1.41
C ASP A 130 11.12 -1.58 1.10
N LEU A 131 11.83 -0.44 1.20
CA LEU A 131 13.29 -0.39 1.06
C LEU A 131 14.02 -0.98 2.27
N LEU A 132 13.54 -0.77 3.50
CA LEU A 132 14.12 -1.40 4.69
C LEU A 132 13.97 -2.93 4.64
N LEU A 133 12.82 -3.44 4.18
CA LEU A 133 12.64 -4.88 3.96
C LEU A 133 13.61 -5.44 2.92
N GLN A 134 13.93 -4.69 1.86
CA GLN A 134 14.96 -5.08 0.90
C GLN A 134 16.37 -5.09 1.51
N LEU A 135 16.72 -4.08 2.33
CA LEU A 135 18.00 -4.05 3.07
C LEU A 135 18.12 -5.23 4.03
N GLN A 136 17.01 -5.60 4.69
CA GLN A 136 16.97 -6.77 5.55
C GLN A 136 17.16 -8.07 4.75
N ALA A 137 16.49 -8.21 3.62
CA ALA A 137 16.67 -9.36 2.73
C ALA A 137 18.10 -9.46 2.18
N ALA A 138 18.79 -8.33 2.02
CA ALA A 138 20.21 -8.27 1.65
C ALA A 138 21.18 -8.51 2.82
N GLY A 139 20.67 -8.66 4.06
CA GLY A 139 21.48 -8.88 5.26
C GLY A 139 22.20 -7.63 5.78
N GLU A 140 21.85 -6.43 5.30
CA GLU A 140 22.49 -5.19 5.74
C GLU A 140 21.97 -4.71 7.11
N ILE A 141 20.71 -5.04 7.42
CA ILE A 141 20.03 -4.72 8.66
C ILE A 141 19.24 -5.94 9.17
N THR A 142 18.95 -5.96 10.46
CA THR A 142 18.19 -7.01 11.14
C THR A 142 17.02 -6.36 11.88
N MET A 143 15.82 -6.94 11.75
CA MET A 143 14.65 -6.50 12.51
C MET A 143 14.79 -6.96 13.96
N LEU A 144 14.61 -6.04 14.91
CA LEU A 144 14.77 -6.30 16.34
C LEU A 144 13.43 -6.53 17.06
N SER A 145 12.41 -5.74 16.72
CA SER A 145 11.06 -5.94 17.22
C SER A 145 10.16 -6.41 16.09
N ALA A 146 9.67 -7.64 16.23
CA ALA A 146 8.57 -8.17 15.45
C ALA A 146 7.24 -7.69 16.08
N PRO A 147 6.11 -7.81 15.38
CA PRO A 147 4.91 -6.97 15.50
C PRO A 147 4.18 -6.96 16.86
N ASP A 148 3.54 -5.83 17.16
CA ASP A 148 2.76 -5.63 18.40
C ASP A 148 1.38 -6.32 18.39
N GLU A 149 0.80 -6.60 17.22
CA GLU A 149 -0.56 -7.13 17.10
C GLU A 149 -0.70 -8.09 15.91
N LEU A 150 -1.09 -9.33 16.19
CA LEU A 150 -1.68 -10.23 15.19
C LEU A 150 -3.17 -9.90 15.08
N ILE A 151 -3.62 -9.48 13.90
CA ILE A 151 -5.05 -9.38 13.58
C ILE A 151 -5.46 -10.67 12.86
N GLY A 152 -6.17 -11.53 13.58
CA GLY A 152 -6.54 -12.86 13.09
C GLY A 152 -5.36 -13.84 13.09
N THR A 153 -5.30 -14.76 12.13
CA THR A 153 -4.27 -15.81 12.05
C THR A 153 -3.12 -15.50 11.09
N GLU A 154 -3.26 -14.47 10.25
CA GLU A 154 -2.35 -14.23 9.10
C GLU A 154 -1.88 -12.79 8.98
N MET A 155 -2.53 -11.82 9.65
CA MET A 155 -2.25 -10.40 9.46
C MET A 155 -1.53 -9.80 10.65
N VAL A 156 -0.53 -8.98 10.35
CA VAL A 156 0.41 -8.45 11.31
C VAL A 156 0.39 -6.92 11.27
N LEU A 157 0.07 -6.27 12.39
CA LEU A 157 0.07 -4.82 12.53
C LEU A 157 1.39 -4.35 13.17
N TYR A 158 2.26 -3.78 12.34
CA TYR A 158 3.50 -3.14 12.79
C TYR A 158 3.22 -1.67 13.08
N ARG A 159 3.16 -1.25 14.36
CA ARG A 159 2.90 0.16 14.68
C ARG A 159 4.09 1.05 14.33
N ASP A 160 5.31 0.61 14.65
CA ASP A 160 6.55 1.26 14.22
C ASP A 160 7.77 0.32 14.36
N PRO A 161 8.00 -0.57 13.36
CA PRO A 161 9.00 -1.63 13.47
C PRO A 161 10.40 -1.07 13.67
N GLN A 162 11.22 -1.81 14.41
CA GLN A 162 12.58 -1.43 14.76
C GLN A 162 13.60 -2.33 14.07
N TRP A 163 14.65 -1.73 13.52
CA TRP A 163 15.79 -2.43 12.93
C TRP A 163 17.10 -1.96 13.53
N GLN A 164 18.14 -2.76 13.34
CA GLN A 164 19.52 -2.36 13.60
C GLN A 164 20.42 -2.88 12.49
N ARG A 165 21.54 -2.21 12.27
CA ARG A 165 22.51 -2.61 11.25
C ARG A 165 23.23 -3.90 11.66
N ALA A 166 23.35 -4.84 10.72
CA ALA A 166 23.97 -6.15 10.97
C ALA A 166 25.43 -5.98 11.44
N ARG A 167 26.20 -5.09 10.80
CA ARG A 167 27.60 -4.81 11.16
C ARG A 167 27.82 -4.38 12.61
N THR A 168 26.82 -3.76 13.23
CA THR A 168 26.90 -3.27 14.61
C THR A 168 26.47 -4.32 15.63
N LEU A 169 25.86 -5.41 15.16
CA LEU A 169 25.47 -6.57 15.96
C LEU A 169 26.59 -7.63 16.06
N GLY A 170 27.72 -7.44 15.38
CA GLY A 170 28.85 -8.39 15.40
C GLY A 170 28.60 -9.70 14.64
N ILE A 171 27.60 -9.72 13.75
CA ILE A 171 27.21 -10.83 12.87
C ILE A 171 27.63 -10.56 11.43
#